data_AF-A0A4V2Z4N5-F1
#
_entry.id   AF-A0A4V2Z4N5-F1
#
_cell.length_a   1.000
_cell.length_b   1.000
_cell.length_c   1.000
_cell.angle_alpha   90.00
_cell.angle_beta   90.00
_cell.angle_gamma   90.00
#
_symmetry.space_group_name_H-M   'P 1'
#
loop_
_entity.id
_entity.type
_entity.pdbx_description
1 polymer ?
#
loop_
_entity_poly.entity_id
_entity_poly.type
_entity_poly.pdbx_seq_one_letter_code
_entity_poly.pdbx_strand_id
1 'polypeptide(L)'
;AKMDAPLAIAWSRPLPEGVEPSTVTVSKDAAGRWFVSLLVEEEISPLPPVAENVGIDAGITALATLSTGEKIVNPGHERRDRRKLAKAQRALARKAKGSANRAKARARVAKVYARIADRRRDHLHKVTTRLVR
;
A
#
# COMPACT_ATOMS: atom_id res chain seq x y z
N ALA A 1 -7.84 7.42 27.38
CA ALA A 1 -9.16 7.97 27.01
C ALA A 1 -10.09 6.79 26.79
N LYS A 2 -11.13 6.64 27.61
CA LYS A 2 -12.23 5.70 27.35
C LYS A 2 -13.18 6.40 26.36
N MET A 3 -13.54 5.71 25.29
CA MET A 3 -14.54 6.18 24.35
C MET A 3 -15.83 5.39 24.59
N ASP A 4 -16.97 6.07 24.61
CA ASP A 4 -18.27 5.44 24.87
C ASP A 4 -18.82 4.70 23.64
N ALA A 5 -18.24 4.94 22.46
CA ALA A 5 -18.61 4.30 21.21
C ALA A 5 -17.38 3.65 20.53
N PRO A 6 -17.56 2.54 19.79
CA PRO A 6 -16.50 1.92 19.00
C PRO A 6 -15.90 2.89 17.99
N LEU A 7 -14.60 2.74 17.71
CA LEU A 7 -13.94 3.48 16.64
C LEU A 7 -14.58 3.13 15.29
N ALA A 8 -14.81 4.14 14.46
CA ALA A 8 -15.16 3.94 13.07
C ALA A 8 -13.94 3.40 12.31
N ILE A 9 -13.86 2.08 12.16
CA ILE A 9 -12.75 1.37 11.51
C ILE A 9 -13.17 0.97 10.09
N ALA A 10 -12.31 1.28 9.11
CA ALA A 10 -12.43 0.73 7.77
C ALA A 10 -11.67 -0.61 7.71
N TRP A 11 -12.41 -1.71 7.67
CA TRP A 11 -11.84 -3.06 7.60
C TRP A 11 -11.35 -3.38 6.19
N SER A 12 -10.13 -3.92 6.08
CA SER A 12 -9.60 -4.41 4.79
C SER A 12 -10.22 -5.75 4.38
N ARG A 13 -10.55 -6.60 5.36
CA ARG A 13 -11.30 -7.85 5.24
C ARG A 13 -11.93 -8.21 6.60
N PRO A 14 -12.98 -9.03 6.66
CA PRO A 14 -13.46 -9.59 7.92
C PRO A 14 -12.38 -10.48 8.58
N LEU A 15 -12.45 -10.64 9.89
CA LEU A 15 -11.70 -11.70 10.57
C LEU A 15 -12.24 -13.06 10.16
N PRO A 16 -11.38 -14.09 10.03
CA PRO A 16 -11.86 -15.45 9.84
C PRO A 16 -12.83 -15.86 10.95
N GLU A 17 -13.82 -16.68 10.63
CA GLU A 17 -14.83 -17.12 11.59
C GLU A 17 -14.18 -17.93 12.72
N GLY A 18 -14.55 -17.63 13.97
CA GLY A 18 -14.02 -18.30 15.16
C GLY A 18 -12.57 -17.96 15.53
N VAL A 19 -11.92 -17.02 14.83
CA VAL A 19 -10.52 -16.66 15.09
C VAL A 19 -10.41 -15.39 15.91
N GLU A 20 -9.69 -15.48 17.04
CA GLU A 20 -9.33 -14.34 17.87
C GLU A 20 -7.90 -13.84 17.54
N PRO A 21 -7.68 -12.52 17.36
CA PRO A 21 -6.35 -12.00 17.12
C PRO A 21 -5.40 -12.19 18.31
N SER A 22 -4.20 -12.70 18.05
CA SER A 22 -3.16 -12.89 19.07
C SER A 22 -2.36 -11.61 19.35
N THR A 23 -2.29 -10.69 18.39
CA THR A 23 -1.59 -9.41 18.55
C THR A 23 -2.29 -8.28 17.82
N VAL A 24 -2.42 -7.14 18.50
CA VAL A 24 -2.95 -5.90 17.94
C VAL A 24 -1.83 -4.86 17.89
N THR A 25 -1.38 -4.49 16.69
CA THR A 25 -0.40 -3.42 16.50
C THR A 25 -1.08 -2.16 16.00
N VAL A 26 -1.06 -1.11 16.83
CA VAL A 26 -1.52 0.23 16.43
C VAL A 26 -0.32 1.04 15.96
N SER A 27 -0.38 1.55 14.74
CA SER A 27 0.69 2.35 14.16
C SER A 27 0.16 3.63 13.52
N LYS A 28 1.01 4.65 13.46
CA LYS A 28 0.73 5.90 12.77
C LYS A 28 1.81 6.18 11.75
N ASP A 29 1.44 6.32 10.48
CA ASP A 29 2.41 6.64 9.45
C ASP A 29 2.82 8.13 9.44
N ALA A 30 3.84 8.46 8.67
CA ALA A 30 4.33 9.84 8.54
C ALA A 30 3.31 10.80 7.89
N ALA A 31 2.29 10.28 7.19
CA ALA A 31 1.19 11.07 6.64
C ALA A 31 0.09 11.38 7.68
N GLY A 32 0.20 10.77 8.86
CA GLY A 32 -0.70 10.95 10.00
C GLY A 32 -1.88 9.99 10.02
N ARG A 33 -1.85 8.92 9.21
CA ARG A 33 -2.89 7.90 9.16
C ARG A 33 -2.64 6.85 10.22
N TRP A 34 -3.70 6.42 10.89
CA TRP A 34 -3.65 5.33 11.85
C TRP A 34 -3.99 4.00 11.18
N PHE A 35 -3.27 2.96 11.55
CA PHE A 35 -3.51 1.59 11.12
C PHE A 35 -3.56 0.68 12.33
N VAL A 36 -4.45 -0.30 12.27
CA VAL A 36 -4.53 -1.40 13.24
C VAL A 36 -4.23 -2.68 12.46
N SER A 37 -3.14 -3.36 12.81
CA SER A 37 -2.79 -4.67 12.27
C SER A 37 -3.15 -5.72 13.29
N LEU A 38 -3.93 -6.70 12.87
CA LEU A 38 -4.38 -7.82 13.69
C LEU A 38 -3.65 -9.07 13.20
N LEU A 39 -2.83 -9.67 14.06
CA LEU A 39 -2.22 -10.97 13.79
C LEU A 39 -3.23 -12.05 14.15
N VAL A 40 -3.51 -12.94 13.20
CA VAL A 40 -4.42 -14.06 13.35
C VAL A 40 -3.74 -15.32 12.83
N GLU A 41 -4.07 -16.46 13.43
CA GLU A 41 -3.74 -17.76 12.87
C GLU A 41 -4.91 -18.23 12.01
N GLU A 42 -4.64 -18.61 10.77
CA GLU A 42 -5.64 -19.01 9.79
C GLU A 42 -5.08 -20.18 8.98
N GLU A 43 -5.85 -21.26 8.85
CA GLU A 43 -5.49 -22.37 7.97
C GLU A 43 -5.81 -21.98 6.52
N ILE A 44 -4.79 -21.99 5.65
CA ILE A 44 -4.94 -21.63 4.24
C ILE A 44 -5.03 -22.90 3.41
N SER A 45 -6.21 -23.18 2.87
CA SER A 45 -6.40 -24.31 1.95
C SER A 45 -5.64 -24.06 0.64
N PRO A 46 -4.85 -25.03 0.14
CA PRO A 46 -4.18 -24.91 -1.15
C PRO A 46 -5.21 -24.87 -2.28
N LEU A 47 -4.85 -24.17 -3.36
CA LEU A 47 -5.63 -24.22 -4.60
C LEU A 47 -5.44 -25.59 -5.28
N PRO A 48 -6.42 -26.05 -6.08
CA PRO A 48 -6.27 -27.26 -6.88
C PRO A 48 -5.01 -27.20 -7.77
N PRO A 49 -4.26 -28.30 -7.91
CA PRO A 49 -3.08 -28.31 -8.76
C PRO A 49 -3.47 -28.13 -10.24
N VAL A 50 -2.65 -27.37 -10.96
CA VAL A 50 -2.76 -27.18 -12.41
C VAL A 50 -1.49 -27.65 -13.10
N ALA A 51 -1.61 -28.21 -14.31
CA ALA A 51 -0.45 -28.63 -15.11
C ALA A 51 0.21 -27.46 -15.86
N GLU A 52 -0.53 -26.36 -16.01
CA GLU A 52 -0.08 -25.17 -16.72
C GLU A 52 0.95 -24.40 -15.91
N ASN A 53 1.97 -23.90 -16.60
CA ASN A 53 3.02 -23.08 -16.00
C ASN A 53 3.15 -21.79 -16.82
N VAL A 54 3.20 -20.65 -16.12
CA VAL A 54 3.39 -19.34 -16.73
C VAL A 54 4.67 -18.72 -16.19
N GLY A 55 5.63 -18.47 -17.08
CA GLY A 55 6.83 -17.70 -16.75
C GLY A 55 6.49 -16.21 -16.61
N ILE A 56 7.08 -15.55 -15.62
CA ILE A 56 6.86 -14.12 -15.36
C ILE A 56 8.22 -13.40 -15.45
N ASP A 57 8.33 -12.47 -16.39
CA ASP A 57 9.47 -11.55 -16.50
C ASP A 57 9.07 -10.15 -16.02
N ALA A 58 9.72 -9.65 -14.97
CA ALA A 58 9.39 -8.35 -14.38
C ALA A 58 10.24 -7.23 -15.03
N GLY A 59 9.58 -6.21 -15.56
CA GLY A 59 10.23 -5.16 -16.34
C GLY A 59 10.05 -3.75 -15.80
N ILE A 60 10.76 -2.80 -16.41
CA ILE A 60 10.59 -1.35 -16.17
C ILE A 60 9.53 -0.78 -17.12
N THR A 61 9.56 -1.20 -18.38
CA THR A 61 8.65 -0.72 -19.44
C THR A 61 7.25 -1.33 -19.30
N ALA A 62 7.17 -2.65 -19.14
CA ALA A 62 5.98 -3.36 -18.69
C ALA A 62 6.22 -3.80 -17.24
N LEU A 63 5.20 -3.78 -16.39
CA LEU A 63 5.31 -4.26 -15.02
C LEU A 63 5.70 -5.74 -14.99
N ALA A 64 5.06 -6.55 -15.83
CA ALA A 64 5.41 -7.95 -16.04
C ALA A 64 5.03 -8.39 -17.46
N THR A 65 5.80 -9.31 -18.03
CA THR A 65 5.51 -10.01 -19.27
C THR A 65 5.34 -11.50 -18.95
N LEU A 66 4.21 -12.07 -19.34
CA LEU A 66 3.93 -13.49 -19.16
C LEU A 66 4.43 -14.29 -20.35
N SER A 67 4.82 -15.55 -20.15
CA SER A 67 5.18 -16.48 -21.24
C SER A 67 4.03 -16.75 -22.21
N THR A 68 2.80 -16.43 -21.82
CA THR A 68 1.60 -16.44 -22.70
C THR A 68 1.58 -15.28 -23.71
N GLY A 69 2.51 -14.32 -23.60
CA GLY A 69 2.56 -13.10 -24.41
C GLY A 69 1.81 -11.91 -23.80
N GLU A 70 1.08 -12.08 -22.70
CA GLU A 70 0.43 -10.98 -22.00
C GLU A 70 1.48 -10.00 -21.44
N LYS A 71 1.26 -8.70 -21.66
CA LYS A 71 2.05 -7.63 -21.05
C LYS A 71 1.21 -6.87 -20.04
N ILE A 72 1.54 -7.01 -18.77
CA ILE A 72 0.96 -6.25 -17.68
C ILE A 72 1.61 -4.87 -17.69
N VAL A 73 0.84 -3.85 -18.06
CA VAL A 73 1.36 -2.48 -18.16
C VAL A 73 1.70 -1.92 -16.78
N ASN A 74 2.78 -1.12 -16.71
CA ASN A 74 2.98 -0.26 -15.56
C ASN A 74 2.01 0.93 -15.68
N PRO A 75 1.07 1.13 -14.74
CA PRO A 75 0.01 2.12 -14.87
C PRO A 75 0.50 3.58 -14.91
N GLY A 76 1.81 3.81 -14.73
CA GLY A 76 2.44 5.11 -15.04
C GLY A 76 1.98 6.27 -14.14
N HIS A 77 1.22 5.97 -13.08
CA HIS A 77 0.81 6.94 -12.04
C HIS A 77 2.01 7.70 -11.46
N GLU A 78 3.16 7.06 -11.49
CA GLU A 78 4.46 7.55 -11.07
C GLU A 78 4.81 8.92 -11.67
N ARG A 79 4.57 9.19 -12.95
CA ARG A 79 5.01 10.44 -13.58
C ARG A 79 4.32 11.67 -12.99
N ARG A 80 2.99 11.60 -12.82
CA ARG A 80 2.19 12.70 -12.26
C ARG A 80 2.49 12.88 -10.78
N ASP A 81 2.62 11.78 -10.05
CA ASP A 81 2.83 11.83 -8.61
C ASP A 81 4.28 12.21 -8.25
N ARG A 82 5.29 11.81 -9.04
CA ARG A 82 6.69 12.28 -8.91
C ARG A 82 6.82 13.78 -9.10
N ARG A 83 6.10 14.38 -10.06
CA ARG A 83 6.07 15.85 -10.23
C ARG A 83 5.54 16.55 -8.98
N LYS A 84 4.45 16.03 -8.39
CA LYS A 84 3.89 16.57 -7.14
C LYS A 84 4.87 16.40 -5.97
N LEU A 85 5.51 15.24 -5.88
CA LEU A 85 6.49 14.94 -4.85
C LEU A 85 7.69 15.88 -4.93
N ALA A 86 8.28 16.04 -6.12
CA ALA A 86 9.40 16.96 -6.34
C ALA A 86 9.01 18.41 -5.97
N LYS A 87 7.81 18.87 -6.33
CA LYS A 87 7.31 20.19 -5.93
C LYS A 87 7.23 20.31 -4.40
N ALA A 88 6.69 19.30 -3.72
CA ALA A 88 6.57 19.29 -2.27
C ALA A 88 7.95 19.25 -1.57
N GLN A 89 8.89 18.45 -2.08
CA GLN A 89 10.26 18.37 -1.56
C GLN A 89 11.03 19.69 -1.74
N ARG A 90 10.94 20.33 -2.91
CA ARG A 90 11.53 21.67 -3.13
C ARG A 90 10.91 22.72 -2.21
N ALA A 91 9.60 22.66 -1.98
CA ALA A 91 8.94 23.57 -1.05
C ALA A 91 9.45 23.35 0.39
N LEU A 92 9.66 22.09 0.79
CA LEU A 92 10.21 21.72 2.10
C LEU A 92 11.67 22.20 2.26
N ALA A 93 12.51 21.99 1.25
CA ALA A 93 13.94 22.37 1.29
C ALA A 93 14.13 23.87 1.56
N ARG A 94 13.23 24.71 1.07
CA ARG A 94 13.26 26.17 1.29
C ARG A 94 12.74 26.62 2.67
N LYS A 95 12.27 25.71 3.53
CA LYS A 95 11.75 26.09 4.86
C LYS A 95 12.84 26.01 5.93
N ALA A 96 12.90 27.03 6.78
CA ALA A 96 13.80 27.09 7.93
C ALA A 96 13.67 25.85 8.82
N LYS A 97 14.80 25.24 9.19
CA LYS A 97 14.86 24.07 10.10
C LYS A 97 14.17 24.41 11.42
N GLY A 98 13.43 23.47 12.00
CA GLY A 98 12.68 23.69 13.25
C GLY A 98 11.38 24.50 13.13
N SER A 99 11.17 25.26 12.05
CA SER A 99 9.96 26.08 11.92
C SER A 99 8.66 25.27 11.80
N ALA A 100 7.56 25.81 12.33
CA ALA A 100 6.22 25.22 12.17
C ALA A 100 5.84 25.07 10.68
N ASN A 101 6.28 25.99 9.82
CA ASN A 101 6.07 25.92 8.37
C ASN A 101 6.83 24.74 7.73
N ARG A 102 8.02 24.41 8.22
CA ARG A 102 8.74 23.20 7.80
C ARG A 102 8.01 21.93 8.24
N ALA A 103 7.48 21.89 9.46
CA ALA A 103 6.68 20.75 9.93
C ALA A 103 5.45 20.51 9.03
N LYS A 104 4.71 21.57 8.70
CA LYS A 104 3.59 21.51 7.73
C LYS A 104 4.04 21.03 6.35
N ALA A 105 5.20 21.49 5.86
CA ALA A 105 5.74 21.04 4.58
C ALA A 105 6.18 19.57 4.59
N ARG A 106 6.78 19.08 5.68
CA ARG A 106 7.13 17.66 5.86
C ARG A 106 5.89 16.77 5.81
N ALA A 107 4.82 17.15 6.51
CA ALA A 107 3.56 16.40 6.48
C ALA A 107 2.97 16.34 5.06
N ARG A 108 3.07 17.42 4.27
CA ARG A 108 2.65 17.40 2.85
C ARG A 108 3.48 16.43 2.01
N VAL A 109 4.80 16.40 2.18
CA VAL A 109 5.67 15.43 1.50
C VAL A 109 5.26 14.00 1.86
N ALA A 110 5.05 13.72 3.14
CA ALA A 110 4.64 12.40 3.61
C ALA A 110 3.29 11.96 3.02
N LYS A 111 2.30 12.86 2.93
CA LYS A 111 1.00 12.57 2.29
C LYS A 111 1.13 12.22 0.81
N VAL A 112 2.02 12.89 0.08
CA VAL A 112 2.26 12.56 -1.34
C VAL A 112 2.95 11.20 -1.46
N TYR A 113 3.94 10.90 -0.63
CA TYR A 113 4.59 9.59 -0.59
C TYR A 113 3.61 8.47 -0.26
N ALA A 114 2.78 8.64 0.77
CA ALA A 114 1.76 7.68 1.16
C ALA A 114 0.84 7.34 -0.02
N ARG A 115 0.31 8.34 -0.71
CA ARG A 115 -0.54 8.15 -1.90
C ARG A 115 0.15 7.36 -3.01
N ILE A 116 1.44 7.60 -3.26
CA ILE A 116 2.21 6.85 -4.26
C ILE A 116 2.35 5.39 -3.84
N ALA A 117 2.72 5.16 -2.57
CA ALA A 117 2.89 3.83 -2.03
C ALA A 117 1.58 3.03 -2.06
N ASP A 118 0.46 3.63 -1.65
CA ASP A 118 -0.85 2.98 -1.63
C ASP A 118 -1.27 2.54 -3.05
N ARG A 119 -1.11 3.42 -4.05
CA ARG A 119 -1.44 3.11 -5.44
C ARG A 119 -0.60 1.97 -6.01
N ARG A 120 0.70 1.96 -5.70
CA ARG A 120 1.60 0.87 -6.11
C ARG A 120 1.18 -0.43 -5.46
N ARG A 121 0.89 -0.41 -4.15
CA ARG A 121 0.46 -1.60 -3.40
C ARG A 121 -0.86 -2.16 -3.91
N ASP A 122 -1.86 -1.29 -4.10
CA ASP A 122 -3.18 -1.67 -4.64
C ASP A 122 -3.05 -2.35 -6.01
N HIS A 123 -2.30 -1.74 -6.93
CA HIS A 123 -2.09 -2.31 -8.25
C HIS A 123 -1.35 -3.66 -8.18
N LEU A 124 -0.28 -3.75 -7.38
CA LEU A 124 0.47 -4.99 -7.22
C LEU A 124 -0.40 -6.10 -6.64
N HIS A 125 -1.15 -5.84 -5.56
CA HIS A 125 -2.04 -6.84 -4.96
C HIS A 125 -3.09 -7.34 -5.97
N LYS A 126 -3.72 -6.44 -6.73
CA LYS A 126 -4.70 -6.83 -7.76
C LYS A 126 -4.07 -7.69 -8.84
N VAL A 127 -2.88 -7.33 -9.30
CA VAL A 127 -2.14 -8.10 -10.32
C VAL A 127 -1.77 -9.47 -9.78
N THR A 128 -1.15 -9.57 -8.61
CA THR A 128 -0.71 -10.85 -8.05
C THR A 128 -1.90 -11.74 -7.71
N THR A 129 -2.99 -11.20 -7.17
CA THR A 129 -4.22 -11.97 -6.91
C THR A 129 -4.84 -12.50 -8.20
N ARG A 130 -4.82 -11.72 -9.29
CA ARG A 130 -5.30 -12.19 -10.61
C ARG A 130 -4.41 -13.28 -11.20
N LEU A 131 -3.11 -13.27 -10.92
CA LEU A 131 -2.17 -14.24 -11.49
C LEU A 131 -2.20 -15.61 -10.79
N VAL A 132 -2.66 -15.66 -9.53
CA VAL A 132 -2.70 -16.89 -8.73
C VAL A 132 -4.10 -17.47 -8.58
N ARG A 133 -5.12 -16.82 -9.15
CA ARG A 133 -6.52 -17.28 -9.13
C ARG A 133 -6.95 -17.65 -10.54
#